data_AF-A0A937T4F2-F1
#
_entry.id   AF-A0A937T4F2-F1
#
_cell.length_a   1.000
_cell.length_b   1.000
_cell.length_c   1.000
_cell.angle_alpha   90.00
_cell.angle_beta   90.00
_cell.angle_gamma   90.00
#
_symmetry.space_group_name_H-M   'P 1'
#
loop_
_entity.id
_entity.type
_entity.pdbx_description
1 polymer ?
#
loop_
_entity_poly.entity_id
_entity_poly.type
_entity_poly.pdbx_seq_one_letter_code
_entity_poly.pdbx_strand_id
1 'polypeptide(L)'
;MIYLLHGTDTKKSRKKLHALLDTMFTKKPDASFLRIEAGEFDESRLQEFVGGQGLFSNKYIIVFDNLFSDNPPAGGTKNILLKELKQISESQNIFIFIEGKLNKKELNKFEKYAEKIQEFGSTVKEVKKFDIFSLANALGKRDKKNLWVLYQKAKMNNIVDEQIHGILFWKIKDTLSSSKKSSYSKQELKKLSDSLVSVYHDTRKGIHEMDNAMERFILGI
;
A
#
# COMPACT_ATOMS: atom_id res chain seq x y z
N MET A 1 1.80 15.27 26.83
CA MET A 1 2.73 14.14 26.51
C MET A 1 2.20 13.35 25.32
N ILE A 2 3.04 12.96 24.35
CA ILE A 2 2.61 12.26 23.12
C ILE A 2 3.37 10.92 22.95
N TYR A 3 2.62 9.83 22.77
CA TYR A 3 3.11 8.51 22.36
C TYR A 3 2.60 8.16 20.97
N LEU A 4 3.47 7.73 20.06
CA LEU A 4 3.11 7.26 18.73
C LEU A 4 3.45 5.77 18.56
N LEU A 5 2.43 4.97 18.27
CA LEU A 5 2.55 3.56 17.88
C LEU A 5 2.09 3.47 16.42
N HIS A 6 3.01 3.29 15.49
CA HIS A 6 2.66 3.25 14.06
C HIS A 6 3.17 1.97 13.40
N GLY A 7 2.53 1.50 12.33
CA GLY A 7 3.04 0.37 11.57
C GLY A 7 2.01 -0.44 10.79
N THR A 8 2.49 -1.48 10.11
CA THR A 8 1.64 -2.39 9.32
C THR A 8 1.09 -3.55 10.16
N ASP A 9 1.74 -3.89 11.28
CA ASP A 9 1.29 -4.93 12.21
C ASP A 9 0.33 -4.36 13.26
N THR A 10 -0.97 -4.32 12.91
CA THR A 10 -2.03 -3.82 13.78
C THR A 10 -2.20 -4.64 15.07
N LYS A 11 -1.85 -5.93 15.05
CA LYS A 11 -1.94 -6.80 16.24
C LYS A 11 -0.86 -6.46 17.26
N LYS A 12 0.40 -6.29 16.81
CA LYS A 12 1.50 -5.93 17.70
C LYS A 12 1.35 -4.50 18.25
N SER A 13 0.95 -3.54 17.42
CA SER A 13 0.73 -2.17 17.88
C SER A 13 -0.37 -2.10 18.95
N ARG A 14 -1.50 -2.79 18.74
CA ARG A 14 -2.58 -2.89 19.75
C ARG A 14 -2.15 -3.60 21.02
N LYS A 15 -1.40 -4.71 20.92
CA LYS A 15 -0.85 -5.40 22.11
C LYS A 15 0.05 -4.48 22.93
N LYS A 16 0.86 -3.64 22.26
CA LYS A 16 1.70 -2.67 22.95
C LYS A 16 0.90 -1.53 23.58
N LEU A 17 -0.15 -1.05 22.90
CA LEU A 17 -1.08 -0.07 23.45
C LEU A 17 -1.68 -0.57 24.77
N HIS A 18 -2.24 -1.78 24.79
CA HIS A 18 -2.80 -2.36 26.01
C HIS A 18 -1.76 -2.45 27.13
N ALA A 19 -0.55 -2.95 26.85
CA ALA A 19 0.51 -3.00 27.84
C ALA A 19 0.91 -1.61 28.38
N LEU A 20 0.89 -0.57 27.53
CA LEU A 20 1.13 0.80 27.98
C LEU A 20 -0.01 1.31 28.86
N LEU A 21 -1.26 1.09 28.46
CA LEU A 21 -2.43 1.47 29.24
C LEU A 21 -2.44 0.78 30.61
N ASP A 22 -2.16 -0.53 30.68
CA ASP A 22 -2.08 -1.28 31.95
C ASP A 22 -1.06 -0.65 32.92
N THR A 23 0.12 -0.28 32.42
CA THR A 23 1.13 0.40 33.24
C THR A 23 0.71 1.81 33.68
N MET A 24 -0.06 2.51 32.85
CA MET A 24 -0.56 3.86 33.17
C MET A 24 -1.68 3.81 34.20
N PHE A 25 -2.64 2.88 34.06
CA PHE A 25 -3.70 2.68 35.03
C PHE A 25 -3.17 2.21 36.39
N THR A 26 -2.12 1.37 36.40
CA THR A 26 -1.47 0.97 37.66
C THR A 26 -0.84 2.17 38.38
N LYS A 27 -0.25 3.11 37.64
CA LYS A 27 0.36 4.32 38.21
C LYS A 27 -0.65 5.42 38.53
N LYS A 28 -1.81 5.41 37.86
CA LYS A 28 -2.85 6.43 37.93
C LYS A 28 -4.23 5.77 37.78
N PRO A 29 -4.74 5.14 38.84
CA PRO A 29 -6.02 4.44 38.79
C PRO A 29 -7.21 5.37 38.54
N ASP A 30 -7.12 6.64 38.96
CA ASP A 30 -8.20 7.62 38.81
C ASP A 30 -8.19 8.36 37.45
N ALA A 31 -7.29 8.02 36.53
CA ALA A 31 -7.17 8.73 35.25
C ALA A 31 -8.36 8.45 34.33
N SER A 32 -8.98 9.52 33.82
CA SER A 32 -10.08 9.41 32.85
C SER A 32 -9.56 8.95 31.48
N PHE A 33 -10.12 7.85 30.96
CA PHE A 33 -9.72 7.23 29.69
C PHE A 33 -10.74 7.51 28.58
N LEU A 34 -10.25 7.98 27.43
CA LEU A 34 -11.05 8.25 26.24
C LEU A 34 -10.37 7.62 25.02
N ARG A 35 -11.15 6.93 24.18
CA ARG A 35 -10.70 6.42 22.88
C ARG A 35 -11.54 7.07 21.80
N ILE A 36 -10.89 7.61 20.78
CA ILE A 36 -11.51 8.33 19.67
C ILE A 36 -11.14 7.62 18.37
N GLU A 37 -12.17 7.24 17.62
CA GLU A 37 -12.04 6.62 16.30
C GLU A 37 -12.39 7.63 15.19
N ALA A 38 -12.10 7.28 13.94
CA ALA A 38 -12.17 8.21 12.79
C ALA A 38 -13.52 8.92 12.64
N GLY A 39 -14.63 8.26 13.01
CA GLY A 39 -15.99 8.83 12.94
C GLY A 39 -16.40 9.71 14.13
N GLU A 40 -15.62 9.73 15.21
CA GLU A 40 -15.98 10.46 16.44
C GLU A 40 -15.17 11.75 16.64
N PHE A 41 -14.22 12.01 15.75
CA PHE A 41 -13.31 13.14 15.84
C PHE A 41 -13.93 14.43 15.29
N ASP A 42 -13.83 15.51 16.07
CA ASP A 42 -14.08 16.88 15.62
C ASP A 42 -13.03 17.83 16.23
N GLU A 43 -12.77 18.95 15.56
CA GLU A 43 -11.81 19.98 16.00
C GLU A 43 -12.19 20.57 17.36
N SER A 44 -13.48 20.77 17.62
CA SER A 44 -13.99 21.27 18.91
C SER A 44 -13.60 20.33 20.07
N ARG A 45 -13.70 19.00 19.84
CA ARG A 45 -13.33 17.99 20.85
C ARG A 45 -11.83 17.96 21.10
N LEU A 46 -11.01 18.21 20.06
CA LEU A 46 -9.56 18.29 20.24
C LEU A 46 -9.17 19.42 21.19
N GLN A 47 -9.78 20.60 21.05
CA GLN A 47 -9.54 21.74 21.94
C GLN A 47 -9.95 21.43 23.38
N GLU A 48 -11.08 20.74 23.57
CA GLU A 48 -11.51 20.23 24.87
C GLU A 48 -10.48 19.26 25.46
N PHE A 49 -9.89 18.36 24.66
CA PHE A 49 -8.88 17.43 25.15
C PHE A 49 -7.54 18.10 25.49
N VAL A 50 -7.17 19.17 24.78
CA VAL A 50 -5.92 19.90 25.02
C VAL A 50 -6.01 20.75 26.29
N GLY A 51 -7.10 21.51 26.45
CA GLY A 51 -7.30 22.44 27.56
C GLY A 51 -8.10 21.88 28.74
N GLY A 52 -8.84 20.79 28.54
CA GLY A 52 -9.70 20.19 29.55
C GLY A 52 -8.91 19.45 30.63
N GLN A 53 -9.41 19.58 31.86
CA GLN A 53 -9.00 18.80 33.02
C GLN A 53 -10.20 18.01 33.52
N GLY A 54 -10.00 16.79 34.02
CA GLY A 54 -11.08 15.98 34.56
C GLY A 54 -11.65 16.63 35.83
N LEU A 55 -12.98 16.68 35.95
CA LEU A 55 -13.66 17.19 37.14
C LEU A 55 -13.20 16.47 38.43
N PHE A 56 -12.78 15.22 38.31
CA PHE A 56 -12.39 14.34 39.42
C PHE A 56 -10.95 13.82 39.35
N SER A 57 -10.25 14.05 38.23
CA SER A 57 -8.90 13.55 38.02
C SER A 57 -8.08 14.55 37.23
N ASN A 58 -6.84 14.77 37.66
CA ASN A 58 -6.02 15.84 37.11
C ASN A 58 -5.50 15.58 35.69
N LYS A 59 -5.71 14.39 35.09
CA LYS A 59 -5.11 14.03 33.78
C LYS A 59 -5.98 13.06 32.98
N TYR A 60 -6.22 13.40 31.72
CA TYR A 60 -6.83 12.50 30.73
C TYR A 60 -5.78 11.61 30.04
N ILE A 61 -6.20 10.38 29.72
CA ILE A 61 -5.52 9.48 28.79
C ILE A 61 -6.40 9.38 27.55
N ILE A 62 -5.96 10.01 26.45
CA ILE A 62 -6.69 10.06 25.18
C ILE A 62 -5.96 9.17 24.17
N VAL A 63 -6.68 8.22 23.59
CA VAL A 63 -6.20 7.34 22.53
C VAL A 63 -6.86 7.71 21.21
N PHE A 64 -6.06 8.13 20.23
CA PHE A 64 -6.47 8.34 18.86
C PHE A 64 -6.20 7.07 18.05
N ASP A 65 -7.28 6.41 17.61
CA ASP A 65 -7.20 5.11 16.92
C ASP A 65 -7.49 5.25 15.42
N ASN A 66 -6.41 5.10 14.65
CA ASN A 66 -6.43 5.05 13.19
C ASN A 66 -7.13 6.26 12.57
N LEU A 67 -6.87 7.46 13.09
CA LEU A 67 -7.49 8.69 12.61
C LEU A 67 -6.91 9.15 11.26
N PHE A 68 -5.79 8.55 10.83
CA PHE A 68 -5.11 8.91 9.58
C PHE A 68 -5.48 7.99 8.42
N SER A 69 -6.38 7.01 8.62
CA SER A 69 -6.85 6.12 7.54
C SER A 69 -7.77 6.80 6.55
N ASP A 70 -8.48 7.84 6.99
CA ASP A 70 -9.32 8.60 6.09
C ASP A 70 -8.42 9.42 5.17
N ASN A 71 -8.58 9.17 3.86
CA ASN A 71 -8.05 9.98 2.78
C ASN A 71 -9.13 10.96 2.25
N PRO A 72 -9.70 11.92 3.00
CA PRO A 72 -10.40 13.02 2.35
C PRO A 72 -9.35 13.97 1.76
N PRO A 73 -9.49 14.34 0.49
CA PRO A 73 -8.64 15.35 -0.13
C PRO A 73 -8.98 16.70 0.50
N ALA A 74 -7.98 17.35 1.11
CA ALA A 74 -8.03 18.73 1.60
C ALA A 74 -9.09 19.02 2.69
N GLY A 75 -8.72 18.81 3.96
CA GLY A 75 -9.49 19.30 5.12
C GLY A 75 -9.63 18.29 6.28
N GLY A 76 -9.22 17.04 6.08
CA GLY A 76 -9.47 15.96 7.04
C GLY A 76 -8.69 16.06 8.37
N THR A 77 -9.24 15.37 9.38
CA THR A 77 -8.75 15.10 10.75
C THR A 77 -7.21 15.05 10.87
N LYS A 78 -6.57 14.36 9.94
CA LYS A 78 -5.11 14.24 9.85
C LYS A 78 -4.36 15.58 9.81
N ASN A 79 -4.83 16.55 9.01
CA ASN A 79 -4.14 17.84 8.88
C ASN A 79 -4.31 18.69 10.13
N ILE A 80 -5.47 18.62 10.78
CA ILE A 80 -5.77 19.33 12.03
C ILE A 80 -4.84 18.79 13.13
N LEU A 81 -4.83 17.47 13.33
CA LEU A 81 -3.97 16.81 14.33
C LEU A 81 -2.49 17.14 14.11
N LEU A 82 -2.02 17.11 12.86
CA LEU A 82 -0.61 17.41 12.54
C LEU A 82 -0.23 18.89 12.74
N LYS A 83 -1.18 19.82 12.74
CA LYS A 83 -0.94 21.25 13.04
C LYS A 83 -0.89 21.47 14.55
N GLU A 84 -1.79 20.81 15.27
CA GLU A 84 -1.97 20.99 16.71
C GLU A 84 -1.02 20.15 17.59
N LEU A 85 -0.14 19.32 17.00
CA LEU A 85 0.84 18.53 17.75
C LEU A 85 1.64 19.34 18.78
N LYS A 86 1.95 20.61 18.48
CA LYS A 86 2.63 21.50 19.42
C LYS A 86 1.78 21.73 20.67
N GLN A 87 0.52 22.14 20.51
CA GLN A 87 -0.39 22.39 21.63
C GLN A 87 -0.66 21.10 22.43
N ILE A 88 -0.81 19.97 21.73
CA ILE A 88 -0.99 18.64 22.33
C ILE A 88 0.23 18.26 23.18
N SER A 89 1.45 18.62 22.75
CA SER A 89 2.67 18.32 23.49
C SER A 89 2.81 19.13 24.78
N GLU A 90 2.33 20.37 24.78
CA GLU A 90 2.35 21.31 25.90
C GLU A 90 1.25 21.00 26.95
N SER A 91 0.23 20.23 26.57
CA SER A 91 -0.84 19.81 27.48
C SER A 91 -0.35 18.84 28.57
N GLN A 92 -0.97 18.94 29.75
CA GLN A 92 -0.73 18.05 30.89
C GLN A 92 -1.31 16.64 30.70
N ASN A 93 -2.13 16.45 29.66
CA ASN A 93 -2.78 15.20 29.30
C ASN A 93 -1.85 14.25 28.51
N ILE A 94 -2.20 12.97 28.51
CA ILE A 94 -1.46 11.92 27.79
C ILE A 94 -2.22 11.59 26.51
N PHE A 95 -1.56 11.77 25.38
CA PHE A 95 -2.09 11.46 24.06
C PHE A 95 -1.34 10.27 23.47
N ILE A 96 -2.07 9.24 23.05
CA ILE A 96 -1.53 8.05 22.42
C ILE A 96 -2.13 7.92 21.02
N PHE A 97 -1.28 7.97 20.00
CA PHE A 97 -1.68 7.78 18.61
C PHE A 97 -1.36 6.34 18.22
N ILE A 98 -2.37 5.60 17.75
CA ILE A 98 -2.20 4.30 17.12
C ILE A 98 -2.57 4.42 15.64
N GLU A 99 -1.57 4.42 14.78
CA GLU A 99 -1.75 4.70 13.35
C GLU A 99 -1.17 3.58 12.48
N GLY A 100 -1.61 3.54 11.22
CA GLY A 100 -1.04 2.66 10.20
C GLY A 100 0.38 3.07 9.78
N LYS A 101 0.72 2.78 8.51
CA LYS A 101 1.99 3.22 7.94
C LYS A 101 1.96 4.73 7.68
N LEU A 102 2.85 5.46 8.36
CA LEU A 102 3.03 6.90 8.15
C LEU A 102 4.08 7.19 7.07
N ASN A 103 3.95 8.32 6.39
CA ASN A 103 4.97 8.80 5.46
C ASN A 103 6.09 9.58 6.18
N LYS A 104 7.21 9.83 5.49
CA LYS A 104 8.36 10.56 6.05
C LYS A 104 8.00 11.96 6.55
N LYS A 105 7.07 12.65 5.88
CA LYS A 105 6.65 14.01 6.28
C LYS A 105 5.87 14.00 7.60
N GLU A 106 5.02 13.00 7.81
CA GLU A 106 4.27 12.80 9.05
C GLU A 106 5.19 12.42 10.20
N LEU A 107 6.10 11.47 9.99
CA LEU A 107 7.06 11.04 11.02
C LEU A 107 7.92 12.20 11.50
N ASN A 108 8.48 13.00 10.59
CA ASN A 108 9.28 14.17 10.95
C ASN A 108 8.52 15.23 11.77
N LYS A 109 7.18 15.24 11.70
CA LYS A 109 6.36 16.12 12.56
C LYS A 109 6.20 15.53 13.95
N PHE A 110 5.93 14.23 14.05
CA PHE A 110 5.85 13.55 15.34
C PHE A 110 7.20 13.54 16.07
N GLU A 111 8.32 13.36 15.38
CA GLU A 111 9.66 13.36 15.99
C GLU A 111 9.98 14.66 16.76
N LYS A 112 9.35 15.79 16.41
CA LYS A 112 9.56 17.08 17.08
C LYS A 112 8.83 17.20 18.42
N TYR A 113 7.74 16.46 18.61
CA TYR A 113 6.78 16.68 19.71
C TYR A 113 6.44 15.40 20.49
N ALA A 114 6.68 14.23 19.89
CA ALA A 114 6.43 12.93 20.50
C ALA A 114 7.57 12.54 21.45
N GLU A 115 7.20 12.10 22.64
CA GLU A 115 8.13 11.62 23.65
C GLU A 115 8.66 10.22 23.28
N LYS A 116 7.81 9.41 22.63
CA LYS A 116 8.16 8.05 22.23
C LYS A 116 7.44 7.64 20.96
N ILE A 117 8.23 7.21 19.98
CA ILE A 117 7.77 6.68 18.70
C ILE A 117 8.18 5.20 18.63
N GLN A 118 7.24 4.32 18.31
CA GLN A 118 7.49 2.89 18.13
C GLN A 118 6.87 2.42 16.80
N GLU A 119 7.72 1.85 15.96
CA GLU A 119 7.32 1.27 14.68
C GLU A 119 7.06 -0.24 14.80
N PHE A 120 5.91 -0.69 14.30
CA PHE A 120 5.48 -2.08 14.28
C PHE A 120 5.30 -2.56 12.84
N GLY A 121 6.41 -2.92 12.20
CA GLY A 121 6.39 -3.55 10.88
C GLY A 121 6.02 -5.04 10.98
N SER A 122 5.07 -5.47 10.17
CA SER A 122 4.95 -6.89 9.83
C SER A 122 6.12 -7.26 8.91
N THR A 123 7.00 -8.17 9.31
CA THR A 123 8.02 -8.80 8.44
C THR A 123 7.39 -9.82 7.49
N VAL A 124 6.20 -9.53 6.96
CA VAL A 124 5.69 -10.27 5.81
C VAL A 124 6.46 -9.73 4.63
N LYS A 125 7.47 -10.49 4.16
CA LYS A 125 8.05 -10.28 2.83
C LYS A 125 6.86 -10.13 1.89
N GLU A 126 6.63 -8.93 1.35
CA GLU A 126 5.70 -8.77 0.24
C GLU A 126 6.09 -9.85 -0.77
N VAL A 127 5.19 -10.80 -1.01
CA VAL A 127 5.34 -11.72 -2.14
C VAL A 127 5.43 -10.78 -3.34
N LYS A 128 6.64 -10.61 -3.88
CA LYS A 128 6.88 -9.69 -4.99
C LYS A 128 5.93 -10.11 -6.09
N LYS A 129 4.88 -9.31 -6.32
CA LYS A 129 3.94 -9.54 -7.40
C LYS A 129 4.76 -9.67 -8.69
N PHE A 130 4.48 -10.71 -9.47
CA PHE A 130 5.20 -10.95 -10.71
C PHE A 130 5.12 -9.70 -11.60
N ASP A 131 6.28 -9.23 -12.06
CA ASP A 131 6.34 -8.08 -12.96
C ASP A 131 5.93 -8.49 -14.37
N ILE A 132 4.68 -8.19 -14.74
CA ILE A 132 4.13 -8.52 -16.06
C ILE A 132 4.91 -7.85 -17.21
N PHE A 133 5.53 -6.68 -16.97
CA PHE A 133 6.28 -5.95 -18.00
C PHE A 133 7.61 -6.63 -18.36
N SER A 134 8.09 -7.54 -17.52
CA SER A 134 9.25 -8.37 -17.84
C SER A 134 9.05 -9.18 -19.14
N LEU A 135 7.83 -9.65 -19.40
CA LEU A 135 7.45 -10.35 -20.64
C LEU A 135 7.60 -9.46 -21.87
N ALA A 136 7.08 -8.23 -21.80
CA ALA A 136 7.20 -7.25 -22.88
C ALA A 136 8.67 -6.91 -23.19
N ASN A 137 9.49 -6.78 -22.14
CA ASN A 137 10.91 -6.51 -22.31
C ASN A 137 11.65 -7.68 -22.98
N ALA A 138 11.36 -8.92 -22.57
CA ALA A 138 11.93 -10.12 -23.20
C ALA A 138 11.50 -10.25 -24.67
N LEU A 139 10.21 -10.01 -24.96
CA LEU A 139 9.68 -10.00 -26.32
C LEU A 139 10.39 -8.98 -27.19
N GLY A 140 10.51 -7.73 -26.74
CA GLY A 140 11.14 -6.64 -27.48
C GLY A 140 12.63 -6.88 -27.76
N LYS A 141 13.32 -7.60 -26.87
CA LYS A 141 14.74 -7.98 -27.05
C LYS A 141 14.93 -9.21 -27.94
N ARG A 142 13.85 -9.87 -28.39
CA ARG A 142 13.91 -11.17 -29.09
C ARG A 142 14.57 -12.27 -28.25
N ASP A 143 14.44 -12.18 -26.93
CA ASP A 143 14.97 -13.17 -26.00
C ASP A 143 13.93 -14.27 -25.74
N LYS A 144 13.82 -15.19 -26.70
CA LYS A 144 12.84 -16.29 -26.69
C LYS A 144 12.93 -17.15 -25.44
N LYS A 145 14.16 -17.52 -25.04
CA LYS A 145 14.39 -18.40 -23.88
C LYS A 145 13.89 -17.73 -22.60
N ASN A 146 14.25 -16.47 -22.40
CA ASN A 146 13.79 -15.73 -21.22
C ASN A 146 12.30 -15.44 -21.27
N LEU A 147 11.74 -15.13 -22.45
CA LEU A 147 10.29 -14.95 -22.63
C LEU A 147 9.50 -16.19 -22.20
N TRP A 148 9.93 -17.39 -22.61
CA TRP A 148 9.29 -18.64 -22.20
C TRP A 148 9.44 -18.90 -20.68
N VAL A 149 10.62 -18.68 -20.11
CA VAL A 149 10.83 -18.81 -18.65
C VAL A 149 9.94 -17.85 -17.87
N LEU A 150 9.81 -16.60 -18.32
CA LEU A 150 8.95 -15.59 -17.70
C LEU A 150 7.47 -15.94 -17.88
N TYR A 151 7.08 -16.55 -19.00
CA TYR A 151 5.73 -17.05 -19.22
C TYR A 151 5.36 -18.12 -18.18
N GLN A 152 6.22 -19.13 -18.01
CA GLN A 152 6.01 -20.18 -17.00
C GLN A 152 5.95 -19.59 -15.57
N LYS A 153 6.81 -18.61 -15.27
CA LYS A 153 6.73 -17.89 -13.98
C LYS A 153 5.43 -17.11 -13.82
N ALA A 154 4.91 -16.49 -14.87
CA ALA A 154 3.63 -15.78 -14.83
C ALA A 154 2.48 -16.76 -14.51
N LYS A 155 2.48 -17.94 -15.13
CA LYS A 155 1.51 -19.02 -14.84
C LYS A 155 1.61 -19.49 -13.39
N MET A 156 2.82 -19.72 -12.87
CA MET A 156 3.04 -20.09 -11.46
C MET A 156 2.56 -19.01 -10.47
N ASN A 157 2.48 -17.75 -10.89
CA ASN A 157 1.96 -16.64 -10.10
C ASN A 157 0.46 -16.40 -10.32
N ASN A 158 -0.25 -17.33 -10.98
CA ASN A 158 -1.68 -17.23 -11.32
C ASN A 158 -2.05 -15.94 -12.07
N ILE A 159 -1.14 -15.45 -12.91
CA ILE A 159 -1.46 -14.36 -13.83
C ILE A 159 -2.42 -14.92 -14.90
N VAL A 160 -3.47 -14.16 -15.15
CA VAL A 160 -4.52 -14.51 -16.13
C VAL A 160 -3.96 -14.44 -17.55
N ASP A 161 -4.32 -15.40 -18.40
CA ASP A 161 -3.77 -15.54 -19.75
C ASP A 161 -4.10 -14.34 -20.65
N GLU A 162 -5.28 -13.74 -20.48
CA GLU A 162 -5.68 -12.50 -21.15
C GLU A 162 -4.76 -11.32 -20.78
N GLN A 163 -4.25 -11.29 -19.55
CA GLN A 163 -3.31 -10.25 -19.13
C GLN A 163 -1.94 -10.45 -19.80
N ILE A 164 -1.49 -11.70 -19.92
CA ILE A 164 -0.25 -12.06 -20.62
C ILE A 164 -0.38 -11.75 -22.13
N HIS A 165 -1.50 -12.13 -22.74
CA HIS A 165 -1.79 -11.81 -24.13
C HIS A 165 -1.81 -10.31 -24.37
N GLY A 166 -2.54 -9.57 -23.53
CA GLY A 166 -2.68 -8.12 -23.63
C GLY A 166 -1.33 -7.40 -23.55
N ILE A 167 -0.42 -7.82 -22.65
CA ILE A 167 0.89 -7.17 -22.52
C ILE A 167 1.79 -7.44 -23.74
N LEU A 168 1.75 -8.65 -24.29
CA LEU A 168 2.54 -9.01 -25.48
C LEU A 168 2.01 -8.29 -26.72
N PHE A 169 0.69 -8.24 -26.89
CA PHE A 169 0.04 -7.54 -27.98
C PHE A 169 0.31 -6.04 -27.93
N TRP A 170 0.17 -5.43 -26.74
CA TRP A 170 0.54 -4.03 -26.54
C TRP A 170 2.00 -3.78 -26.91
N LYS A 171 2.92 -4.66 -26.50
CA LYS A 171 4.34 -4.46 -26.80
C LYS A 171 4.65 -4.53 -28.29
N ILE A 172 4.01 -5.42 -29.04
CA ILE A 172 4.16 -5.48 -30.50
C ILE A 172 3.65 -4.19 -31.14
N LYS A 173 2.48 -3.69 -30.72
CA LYS A 173 1.94 -2.41 -31.20
C LYS A 173 2.85 -1.23 -30.87
N ASP A 174 3.32 -1.13 -29.63
CA ASP A 174 4.28 -0.13 -29.17
C ASP A 174 5.54 -0.13 -30.04
N THR A 175 6.09 -1.32 -30.31
CA THR A 175 7.29 -1.49 -31.14
C THR A 175 7.04 -1.13 -32.61
N LEU A 176 5.83 -1.40 -33.12
CA LEU A 176 5.42 -1.05 -34.49
C LEU A 176 5.21 0.46 -34.67
N SER A 177 4.68 1.14 -33.64
CA SER A 177 4.45 2.58 -33.62
C SER A 177 5.72 3.39 -33.33
N SER A 178 6.74 2.78 -32.73
CA SER A 178 8.01 3.45 -32.44
C SER A 178 8.85 3.66 -33.70
N SER A 179 9.48 4.84 -33.82
CA SER A 179 10.47 5.12 -34.88
C SER A 179 11.88 4.58 -34.56
N LYS A 180 12.06 3.96 -33.39
CA LYS A 180 13.36 3.45 -32.93
C LYS A 180 13.76 2.16 -33.64
N LYS A 181 15.07 1.93 -33.75
CA LYS A 181 15.64 0.68 -34.26
C LYS A 181 15.16 -0.50 -33.39
N SER A 182 14.43 -1.41 -34.01
CA SER A 182 13.87 -2.62 -33.39
C SER A 182 14.69 -3.86 -33.77
N SER A 183 14.65 -4.88 -32.92
CA SER A 183 15.20 -6.21 -33.21
C SER A 183 14.37 -7.00 -34.24
N TYR A 184 13.18 -6.50 -34.59
CA TYR A 184 12.28 -7.08 -35.57
C TYR A 184 12.07 -6.13 -36.75
N SER A 185 11.91 -6.70 -37.94
CA SER A 185 11.42 -5.98 -39.11
C SER A 185 9.94 -5.62 -38.96
N LYS A 186 9.49 -4.60 -39.70
CA LYS A 186 8.07 -4.22 -39.73
C LYS A 186 7.16 -5.37 -40.20
N GLN A 187 7.65 -6.22 -41.11
CA GLN A 187 6.89 -7.37 -41.61
C GLN A 187 6.75 -8.47 -40.55
N GLU A 188 7.83 -8.78 -39.82
CA GLU A 188 7.78 -9.72 -38.68
C GLU A 188 6.81 -9.24 -37.61
N LEU A 189 6.85 -7.96 -37.24
CA LEU A 189 5.94 -7.40 -36.23
C LEU A 189 4.46 -7.48 -36.65
N LYS A 190 4.15 -7.27 -37.93
CA LYS A 190 2.80 -7.47 -38.47
C LYS A 190 2.37 -8.93 -38.34
N LYS A 191 3.22 -9.87 -38.74
CA LYS A 191 2.93 -11.32 -38.60
C LYS A 191 2.71 -11.73 -37.14
N LEU A 192 3.51 -11.22 -36.21
CA LEU A 192 3.35 -11.50 -34.78
C LEU A 192 2.04 -10.90 -34.24
N SER A 193 1.70 -9.68 -34.66
CA SER A 193 0.42 -9.04 -34.33
C SER A 193 -0.75 -9.86 -34.83
N ASP A 194 -0.73 -10.26 -36.10
CA ASP A 194 -1.80 -11.07 -36.71
C ASP A 194 -1.93 -12.43 -36.01
N SER A 195 -0.81 -13.08 -35.68
CA SER A 195 -0.80 -14.34 -34.95
C SER A 195 -1.41 -14.23 -33.55
N LEU A 196 -1.13 -13.16 -32.79
CA LEU A 196 -1.75 -12.96 -31.48
C LEU A 196 -3.26 -12.69 -31.58
N VAL A 197 -3.69 -11.98 -32.62
CA VAL A 197 -5.13 -11.75 -32.87
C VAL A 197 -5.81 -13.09 -33.16
N SER A 198 -5.23 -13.93 -34.02
CA SER A 198 -5.76 -15.27 -34.30
C SER A 198 -5.82 -16.13 -33.05
N VAL A 199 -4.75 -16.17 -32.24
CA VAL A 199 -4.72 -16.91 -30.97
C VAL A 199 -5.89 -16.51 -30.08
N TYR A 200 -6.17 -15.22 -29.93
CA TYR A 200 -7.29 -14.75 -29.11
C TYR A 200 -8.66 -15.17 -29.66
N HIS A 201 -8.85 -15.08 -30.98
CA HIS A 201 -10.13 -15.47 -31.58
C HIS A 201 -10.35 -16.98 -31.57
N ASP A 202 -9.31 -17.76 -31.81
CA ASP A 202 -9.39 -19.22 -31.86
C ASP A 202 -9.68 -19.79 -30.47
N THR A 203 -9.11 -19.19 -29.42
CA THR A 203 -9.38 -19.60 -28.03
C THR A 203 -10.80 -19.24 -27.61
N ARG A 204 -11.30 -18.06 -28.03
CA ARG A 204 -12.71 -17.68 -27.82
C ARG A 204 -13.70 -18.55 -28.56
N LYS A 205 -13.30 -19.13 -29.70
CA LYS A 205 -14.10 -20.11 -30.46
C LYS A 205 -14.00 -21.53 -29.91
N GLY A 206 -13.18 -21.77 -28.87
CA GLY A 206 -12.97 -23.09 -28.28
C GLY A 206 -12.12 -24.03 -29.14
N ILE A 207 -11.34 -23.49 -30.10
CA ILE A 207 -10.48 -24.29 -30.98
C ILE A 207 -9.23 -24.75 -30.21
N HIS A 208 -8.69 -23.88 -29.36
CA HIS A 208 -7.50 -24.13 -28.55
C HIS A 208 -7.67 -23.59 -27.13
N GLU A 209 -7.07 -24.26 -26.16
CA GLU A 209 -6.85 -23.69 -24.83
C GLU A 209 -5.87 -22.51 -24.94
N MET A 210 -6.17 -21.41 -24.23
CA MET A 210 -5.40 -20.17 -24.29
C MET A 210 -3.93 -20.39 -23.90
N ASP A 211 -3.70 -21.19 -22.87
CA ASP A 211 -2.36 -21.52 -22.38
C ASP A 211 -1.48 -22.17 -23.46
N ASN A 212 -1.99 -23.23 -24.08
CA ASN A 212 -1.28 -23.97 -25.12
C ASN A 212 -1.06 -23.10 -26.38
N ALA A 213 -2.04 -22.28 -26.75
CA ALA A 213 -1.93 -21.40 -27.90
C ALA A 213 -0.88 -20.29 -27.67
N MET A 214 -0.84 -19.73 -26.47
CA MET A 214 0.16 -18.73 -26.06
C MET A 214 1.56 -19.31 -25.98
N GLU A 215 1.71 -20.53 -25.44
CA GLU A 215 3.00 -21.21 -25.41
C GLU A 215 3.52 -21.49 -26.83
N ARG A 216 2.66 -22.00 -27.72
CA ARG A 216 3.00 -22.19 -29.15
C ARG A 216 3.40 -20.90 -29.82
N PHE A 217 2.70 -19.80 -29.55
CA PHE A 217 3.06 -18.48 -30.05
C PHE A 217 4.46 -18.07 -29.58
N ILE A 218 4.75 -18.18 -28.29
CA ILE A 218 6.06 -17.81 -27.72
C ILE A 218 7.19 -18.66 -28.29
N LEU A 219 6.95 -19.97 -28.46
CA LEU A 219 7.91 -20.89 -29.07
C LEU A 219 8.03 -20.72 -30.59
N GLY A 220 7.14 -19.96 -31.24
CA GLY A 220 7.19 -19.65 -32.68
C GLY A 220 7.98 -18.38 -33.03
N ILE A 221 8.35 -17.55 -32.05
CA ILE A 221 9.18 -16.34 -32.20
C ILE A 221 10.64 -16.71 -32.48
#